data_AF-A0A1J9P234-F1
#
_entry.id   AF-A0A1J9P234-F1
#
_cell.length_a   1.000
_cell.length_b   1.000
_cell.length_c   1.000
_cell.angle_alpha   90.00
_cell.angle_beta   90.00
_cell.angle_gamma   90.00
#
_symmetry.space_group_name_H-M   'P 1'
#
loop_
_entity.id
_entity.type
_entity.pdbx_description
1 polymer ?
#
loop_
_entity_poly.entity_id
_entity_poly.type
_entity_poly.pdbx_seq_one_letter_code
_entity_poly.pdbx_strand_id
1 'polypeptide(L)'
;MVHWKEIVREKRRSQTESVPPAWRLQSIPEDFVNSVDVIESCGILSSEELQITKITDVASLLRQMATGSLSSFEVTMAFCKRAAIAHQLINCCTEMFFERALERAKELDGYLARTGNVVGPLHGLPISVKDGFDIEGIDTTVGWAGLIGKPAKKSGSVVRLLLSLGAVLYVKTNIPQSLMMSDSYNHVFGQSVNAFNKHLISGGSSGGEGALVGAQGSILGVGTDIGGSIRIPAALQGLYGLLPCVGRIPWEKSSMTQIYIVPPVAGPISYTLDNVEMFMKAIFSSRPWETDPRALPIPWREELTKPPTRPLRIAFIFDDGFVKPQPPITRALRETSAKFKAAGHEVIEWDASSHDEGTNIWLKAVMADGGEECRNMCTLAKEPLIQGMLVGEERDKLNIRQRQQVCCYVHPKVHFYPRSIT
;
A
#
# COMPACT_ATOMS: atom_id res chain seq x y z
N MET A 1 4.93 -33.49 9.18
CA MET A 1 4.82 -32.04 8.88
C MET A 1 3.98 -31.96 7.62
N VAL A 2 2.81 -31.30 7.68
CA VAL A 2 1.90 -31.10 6.54
C VAL A 2 2.67 -30.41 5.42
N HIS A 3 2.55 -30.86 4.18
CA HIS A 3 3.29 -30.29 3.06
C HIS A 3 2.78 -28.85 2.81
N TRP A 4 3.64 -27.84 2.56
CA TRP A 4 3.21 -26.44 2.43
C TRP A 4 2.05 -26.24 1.44
N LYS A 5 2.04 -27.00 0.33
CA LYS A 5 0.95 -27.02 -0.66
C LYS A 5 -0.42 -27.38 -0.07
N GLU A 6 -0.49 -28.25 0.93
CA GLU A 6 -1.75 -28.61 1.60
C GLU A 6 -2.23 -27.46 2.49
N ILE A 7 -1.33 -26.82 3.24
CA ILE A 7 -1.63 -25.61 4.04
C ILE A 7 -2.14 -24.48 3.14
N VAL A 8 -1.46 -24.26 2.02
CA VAL A 8 -1.85 -23.28 0.99
C VAL A 8 -3.21 -23.61 0.39
N ARG A 9 -3.48 -24.89 0.10
CA ARG A 9 -4.78 -25.32 -0.45
C ARG A 9 -5.91 -25.01 0.52
N GLU A 10 -5.72 -25.24 1.81
CA GLU A 10 -6.71 -24.89 2.84
C GLU A 10 -6.90 -23.38 2.95
N LYS A 11 -5.80 -22.61 2.94
CA LYS A 11 -5.87 -21.15 3.00
C LYS A 11 -6.63 -20.54 1.81
N ARG A 12 -6.37 -21.03 0.59
CA ARG A 12 -7.11 -20.61 -0.62
C ARG A 12 -8.58 -21.00 -0.58
N ARG A 13 -8.90 -22.17 0.00
CA ARG A 13 -10.30 -22.57 0.23
C ARG A 13 -10.99 -21.58 1.18
N SER A 14 -10.39 -21.31 2.33
CA SER A 14 -10.90 -20.35 3.31
C SER A 14 -11.06 -18.95 2.70
N GLN A 15 -10.09 -18.50 1.90
CA GLN A 15 -10.17 -17.24 1.15
C GLN A 15 -11.37 -17.23 0.20
N THR A 16 -11.57 -18.30 -0.58
CA THR A 16 -12.72 -18.41 -1.50
C THR A 16 -14.05 -18.44 -0.74
N GLU A 17 -14.09 -19.14 0.39
CA GLU A 17 -15.28 -19.27 1.24
C GLU A 17 -15.65 -17.95 1.92
N SER A 18 -14.67 -17.08 2.21
CA SER A 18 -14.90 -15.75 2.77
C SER A 18 -15.65 -14.80 1.82
N VAL A 19 -15.74 -15.13 0.52
CA VAL A 19 -16.65 -14.45 -0.42
C VAL A 19 -18.07 -14.98 -0.21
N PRO A 20 -19.03 -14.13 0.23
CA PRO A 20 -20.41 -14.55 0.41
C PRO A 20 -21.00 -15.11 -0.88
N PRO A 21 -21.84 -16.18 -0.84
CA PRO A 21 -22.40 -16.79 -2.03
C PRO A 21 -23.12 -15.81 -2.97
N ALA A 22 -23.80 -14.81 -2.42
CA ALA A 22 -24.51 -13.78 -3.18
C ALA A 22 -23.56 -12.82 -3.95
N TRP A 23 -22.27 -12.80 -3.63
CA TRP A 23 -21.27 -11.93 -4.26
C TRP A 23 -20.31 -12.72 -5.17
N ARG A 24 -20.56 -14.01 -5.37
CA ARG A 24 -19.78 -14.85 -6.28
C ARG A 24 -20.24 -14.66 -7.72
N LEU A 25 -19.28 -14.50 -8.62
CA LEU A 25 -19.55 -14.51 -10.05
C LEU A 25 -20.04 -15.90 -10.46
N GLN A 26 -21.13 -15.97 -11.23
CA GLN A 26 -21.62 -17.25 -11.75
C GLN A 26 -20.64 -17.87 -12.75
N SER A 27 -19.99 -17.01 -13.54
CA SER A 27 -18.92 -17.37 -14.47
C SER A 27 -17.98 -16.17 -14.65
N ILE A 28 -16.71 -16.45 -14.93
CA ILE A 28 -15.71 -15.45 -15.28
C ILE A 28 -15.50 -15.55 -16.80
N PRO A 29 -15.74 -14.48 -17.59
CA PRO A 29 -15.54 -14.54 -19.03
C PRO A 29 -14.08 -14.86 -19.38
N GLU A 30 -13.81 -15.88 -20.19
CA GLU A 30 -12.43 -16.31 -20.47
C GLU A 30 -11.60 -15.22 -21.17
N ASP A 31 -12.25 -14.34 -21.93
CA ASP A 31 -11.67 -13.30 -22.78
C ASP A 31 -11.69 -11.89 -22.16
N PHE A 32 -12.15 -11.72 -20.91
CA PHE A 32 -12.15 -10.39 -20.29
C PHE A 32 -10.72 -9.82 -20.23
N VAL A 33 -10.53 -8.53 -20.50
CA VAL A 33 -9.23 -7.86 -20.36
C VAL A 33 -9.26 -6.92 -19.15
N ASN A 34 -10.28 -6.07 -19.10
CA ASN A 34 -10.49 -5.09 -18.05
C ASN A 34 -11.48 -5.62 -17.01
N SER A 35 -11.05 -5.71 -15.75
CA SER A 35 -11.91 -6.22 -14.67
C SER A 35 -13.03 -5.25 -14.32
N VAL A 36 -12.84 -3.94 -14.52
CA VAL A 36 -13.85 -2.91 -14.23
C VAL A 36 -15.09 -3.14 -15.07
N ASP A 37 -14.94 -3.48 -16.36
CA ASP A 37 -16.06 -3.73 -17.26
C ASP A 37 -16.92 -4.90 -16.77
N VAL A 38 -16.28 -5.99 -16.33
CA VAL A 38 -16.98 -7.17 -15.78
C VAL A 38 -17.65 -6.84 -14.45
N ILE A 39 -16.97 -6.10 -13.56
CA ILE A 39 -17.53 -5.66 -12.27
C ILE A 39 -18.82 -4.88 -12.49
N GLU A 40 -18.83 -3.96 -13.46
CA GLU A 40 -19.98 -3.11 -13.75
C GLU A 40 -21.14 -3.85 -14.42
N SER A 41 -20.86 -4.89 -15.20
CA SER A 41 -21.89 -5.64 -15.94
C SER A 41 -22.37 -6.93 -15.29
N CYS A 42 -21.72 -7.41 -14.21
CA CYS A 42 -22.01 -8.73 -13.63
C CYS A 42 -23.36 -8.85 -12.90
N GLY A 43 -24.04 -7.74 -12.62
CA GLY A 43 -25.37 -7.73 -11.99
C GLY A 43 -25.41 -8.00 -10.48
N ILE A 44 -24.26 -8.09 -9.81
CA ILE A 44 -24.17 -8.30 -8.35
C ILE A 44 -24.35 -6.98 -7.57
N LEU A 45 -23.82 -5.88 -8.11
CA LEU A 45 -23.97 -4.56 -7.50
C LEU A 45 -25.28 -3.91 -7.96
N SER A 46 -25.98 -3.25 -7.02
CA SER A 46 -27.10 -2.37 -7.38
C SER A 46 -26.61 -1.11 -8.10
N SER A 47 -27.54 -0.37 -8.71
CA SER A 47 -27.21 0.92 -9.35
C SER A 47 -26.61 1.90 -8.34
N GLU A 48 -27.15 1.94 -7.12
CA GLU A 48 -26.68 2.77 -6.02
C GLU A 48 -25.28 2.36 -5.56
N GLU A 49 -25.01 1.06 -5.42
CA GLU A 49 -23.69 0.54 -5.04
C GLU A 49 -22.61 0.84 -6.10
N LEU A 50 -22.99 0.78 -7.38
CA LEU A 50 -22.13 1.23 -8.48
C LEU A 50 -21.85 2.73 -8.40
N GLN A 51 -22.85 3.58 -8.10
CA GLN A 51 -22.62 5.01 -7.94
C GLN A 51 -21.71 5.31 -6.75
N ILE A 52 -21.93 4.67 -5.60
CA ILE A 52 -21.11 4.84 -4.39
C ILE A 52 -19.64 4.50 -4.68
N THR A 53 -19.38 3.35 -5.29
CA THR A 53 -18.01 2.90 -5.56
C THR A 53 -17.33 3.60 -6.74
N LYS A 54 -18.08 4.36 -7.54
CA LYS A 54 -17.54 5.27 -8.58
C LYS A 54 -17.10 6.63 -8.02
N ILE A 55 -17.44 6.96 -6.77
CA ILE A 55 -16.95 8.18 -6.12
C ILE A 55 -15.45 8.05 -5.93
N THR A 56 -14.69 8.94 -6.56
CA THR A 56 -13.23 8.98 -6.47
C THR A 56 -12.70 10.09 -5.58
N ASP A 57 -13.53 11.07 -5.17
CA ASP A 57 -13.17 12.10 -4.19
C ASP A 57 -13.54 11.64 -2.77
N VAL A 58 -12.52 11.31 -1.98
CA VAL A 58 -12.71 10.86 -0.59
C VAL A 58 -13.35 11.95 0.27
N ALA A 59 -13.02 13.23 0.03
CA ALA A 59 -13.57 14.33 0.82
C ALA A 59 -15.08 14.49 0.59
N SER A 60 -15.56 14.32 -0.64
CA SER A 60 -16.99 14.30 -0.96
C SER A 60 -17.71 13.14 -0.28
N LEU A 61 -17.15 11.93 -0.34
CA LEU A 61 -17.74 10.75 0.31
C LEU A 61 -17.84 10.95 1.83
N LEU A 62 -16.76 11.40 2.47
CA LEU A 62 -16.74 11.70 3.91
C LEU A 62 -17.77 12.76 4.31
N ARG A 63 -17.98 13.81 3.50
CA ARG A 63 -19.01 14.83 3.76
C ARG A 63 -20.43 14.24 3.71
N GLN A 64 -20.71 13.40 2.73
CA GLN A 64 -22.01 12.73 2.62
C GLN A 64 -22.25 11.79 3.82
N MET A 65 -21.21 11.12 4.28
CA MET A 65 -21.27 10.24 5.45
C MET A 65 -21.43 11.01 6.76
N ALA A 66 -20.68 12.09 6.95
CA ALA A 66 -20.77 12.94 8.13
C ALA A 66 -22.13 13.63 8.29
N THR A 67 -22.86 13.84 7.20
CA THR A 67 -24.22 14.41 7.20
C THR A 67 -25.31 13.36 7.30
N GLY A 68 -24.97 12.08 7.25
CA GLY A 68 -25.94 10.97 7.21
C GLY A 68 -26.66 10.81 5.86
N SER A 69 -26.21 11.50 4.81
CA SER A 69 -26.77 11.34 3.44
C SER A 69 -26.46 9.96 2.86
N LEU A 70 -25.30 9.40 3.22
CA LEU A 70 -24.94 8.00 3.02
C LEU A 70 -24.53 7.42 4.36
N SER A 71 -24.99 6.23 4.71
CA SER A 71 -24.51 5.54 5.91
C SER A 71 -23.14 4.88 5.67
N SER A 72 -22.36 4.74 6.74
CA SER A 72 -21.12 3.95 6.73
C SER A 72 -21.39 2.51 6.30
N PHE A 73 -22.53 1.94 6.71
CA PHE A 73 -22.95 0.60 6.32
C PHE A 73 -23.18 0.47 4.81
N GLU A 74 -23.94 1.37 4.19
CA GLU A 74 -24.18 1.37 2.74
C GLU A 74 -22.88 1.50 1.95
N VAL A 75 -22.02 2.43 2.37
CA VAL A 75 -20.72 2.65 1.72
C VAL A 75 -19.83 1.42 1.87
N THR A 76 -19.70 0.88 3.08
CA THR A 76 -18.89 -0.33 3.34
C THR A 76 -19.42 -1.54 2.58
N MET A 77 -20.75 -1.74 2.53
CA MET A 77 -21.37 -2.83 1.77
C MET A 77 -21.01 -2.77 0.28
N ALA A 78 -21.12 -1.59 -0.32
CA ALA A 78 -20.81 -1.40 -1.73
C ALA A 78 -19.33 -1.72 -2.04
N PHE A 79 -18.39 -1.23 -1.20
CA PHE A 79 -16.96 -1.54 -1.35
C PHE A 79 -16.62 -3.00 -1.07
N CYS A 80 -17.24 -3.64 -0.07
CA CYS A 80 -17.08 -5.08 0.21
C CYS A 80 -17.50 -5.94 -0.98
N LYS A 81 -18.68 -5.67 -1.56
CA LYS A 81 -19.17 -6.37 -2.76
C LYS A 81 -18.22 -6.19 -3.93
N ARG A 82 -17.82 -4.94 -4.23
CA ARG A 82 -16.92 -4.66 -5.34
C ARG A 82 -15.56 -5.32 -5.15
N ALA A 83 -15.00 -5.30 -3.94
CA ALA A 83 -13.74 -5.96 -3.63
C ALA A 83 -13.83 -7.48 -3.78
N ALA A 84 -14.94 -8.11 -3.39
CA ALA A 84 -15.17 -9.53 -3.58
C ALA A 84 -15.21 -9.93 -5.06
N ILE A 85 -15.84 -9.12 -5.91
CA ILE A 85 -15.90 -9.34 -7.36
C ILE A 85 -14.52 -9.11 -7.99
N ALA A 86 -13.85 -8.01 -7.63
CA ALA A 86 -12.49 -7.71 -8.10
C ALA A 86 -11.53 -8.85 -7.73
N HIS A 87 -11.57 -9.36 -6.50
CA HIS A 87 -10.71 -10.46 -6.07
C HIS A 87 -10.90 -11.72 -6.93
N GLN A 88 -12.13 -12.08 -7.28
CA GLN A 88 -12.40 -13.23 -8.16
C GLN A 88 -11.80 -13.06 -9.56
N LEU A 89 -11.68 -11.83 -10.06
CA LEU A 89 -11.15 -11.52 -11.39
C LEU A 89 -9.62 -11.35 -11.41
N ILE A 90 -9.05 -10.64 -10.43
CA ILE A 90 -7.65 -10.19 -10.46
C ILE A 90 -6.83 -10.56 -9.22
N ASN A 91 -7.39 -11.38 -8.33
CA ASN A 91 -6.72 -12.00 -7.19
C ASN A 91 -5.96 -11.00 -6.28
N CYS A 92 -6.62 -9.87 -5.98
CA CYS A 92 -6.02 -8.72 -5.29
C CYS A 92 -6.07 -8.78 -3.75
N CYS A 93 -6.86 -9.66 -3.14
CA CYS A 93 -7.02 -9.79 -1.69
C CYS A 93 -6.29 -11.02 -1.14
N THR A 94 -5.82 -10.96 0.12
CA THR A 94 -5.34 -12.11 0.91
C THR A 94 -6.36 -12.54 1.94
N GLU A 95 -6.83 -11.58 2.74
CA GLU A 95 -7.85 -11.76 3.78
C GLU A 95 -9.05 -10.88 3.46
N MET A 96 -10.26 -11.41 3.58
CA MET A 96 -11.52 -10.67 3.46
C MET A 96 -12.33 -10.88 4.73
N PHE A 97 -12.64 -9.80 5.44
CA PHE A 97 -13.30 -9.82 6.75
C PHE A 97 -14.50 -8.87 6.74
N PHE A 98 -15.36 -9.07 5.73
CA PHE A 98 -16.47 -8.19 5.41
C PHE A 98 -17.50 -8.07 6.54
N GLU A 99 -17.81 -9.15 7.25
CA GLU A 99 -18.77 -9.12 8.37
C GLU A 99 -18.29 -8.18 9.48
N ARG A 100 -17.04 -8.32 9.92
CA ARG A 100 -16.41 -7.42 10.89
C ARG A 100 -16.42 -5.96 10.44
N ALA A 101 -16.19 -5.71 9.15
CA ALA A 101 -16.24 -4.37 8.59
C ALA A 101 -17.65 -3.77 8.64
N LEU A 102 -18.66 -4.56 8.28
CA LEU A 102 -20.06 -4.15 8.30
C LEU A 102 -20.58 -3.92 9.72
N GLU A 103 -20.15 -4.70 10.70
CA GLU A 103 -20.43 -4.46 12.12
C GLU A 103 -19.83 -3.12 12.58
N ARG A 104 -18.56 -2.87 12.27
CA ARG A 104 -17.90 -1.59 12.58
C ARG A 104 -18.62 -0.41 11.93
N ALA A 105 -19.06 -0.57 10.69
CA ALA A 105 -19.81 0.46 9.99
C ALA A 105 -21.14 0.79 10.71
N LYS A 106 -21.89 -0.22 11.16
CA LYS A 106 -23.12 -0.02 11.96
C LYS A 106 -22.85 0.69 13.29
N GLU A 107 -21.74 0.37 13.96
CA GLU A 107 -21.35 1.05 15.21
C GLU A 107 -21.11 2.54 14.97
N LEU A 108 -20.45 2.89 13.86
CA LEU A 108 -20.14 4.27 13.48
C LEU A 108 -21.43 5.04 13.14
N ASP A 109 -22.34 4.43 12.39
CA ASP A 109 -23.65 5.01 12.10
C ASP A 109 -24.46 5.25 13.39
N GLY A 110 -24.46 4.29 14.31
CA GLY A 110 -25.10 4.44 15.63
C GLY A 110 -24.45 5.52 16.49
N TYR A 111 -23.13 5.69 16.42
CA TYR A 111 -22.43 6.78 17.09
C TYR A 111 -22.84 8.14 16.52
N LEU A 112 -22.86 8.29 15.20
CA LEU A 112 -23.26 9.53 14.53
C LEU A 112 -24.71 9.88 14.88
N ALA A 113 -25.63 8.92 14.80
CA ALA A 113 -27.04 9.12 15.13
C ALA A 113 -27.26 9.54 16.59
N ARG A 114 -26.51 8.95 17.53
CA ARG A 114 -26.65 9.25 18.97
C ARG A 114 -26.01 10.57 19.38
N THR A 115 -24.86 10.92 18.79
CA THR A 115 -24.04 12.04 19.24
C THR A 115 -24.10 13.27 18.34
N GLY A 116 -24.58 13.10 17.10
CA GLY A 116 -24.49 14.13 16.06
C GLY A 116 -23.06 14.43 15.59
N ASN A 117 -22.07 13.63 16.01
CA ASN A 117 -20.66 13.87 15.74
C ASN A 117 -20.02 12.66 15.04
N VAL A 118 -18.99 12.93 14.24
CA VAL A 118 -18.12 11.90 13.68
C VAL A 118 -17.05 11.48 14.70
N VAL A 119 -16.62 10.22 14.66
CA VAL A 119 -15.53 9.69 15.52
C VAL A 119 -14.19 10.37 15.21
N GLY A 120 -13.95 10.69 13.94
CA GLY A 120 -12.70 11.27 13.47
C GLY A 120 -12.76 11.59 11.98
N PRO A 121 -11.66 12.08 11.40
CA PRO A 121 -11.62 12.54 10.01
C PRO A 121 -11.82 11.42 8.97
N LEU A 122 -11.75 10.15 9.37
CA LEU A 122 -11.95 8.99 8.50
C LEU A 122 -13.25 8.24 8.81
N HIS A 123 -14.19 8.86 9.54
CA HIS A 123 -15.40 8.20 10.02
C HIS A 123 -16.15 7.44 8.93
N GLY A 124 -16.24 6.12 9.10
CA GLY A 124 -16.96 5.19 8.25
C GLY A 124 -16.25 4.80 6.96
N LEU A 125 -15.14 5.46 6.61
CA LEU A 125 -14.48 5.29 5.32
C LEU A 125 -13.87 3.87 5.18
N PRO A 126 -14.24 3.09 4.15
CA PRO A 126 -13.61 1.81 3.86
C PRO A 126 -12.17 2.01 3.37
N ILE A 127 -11.20 1.40 4.03
CA ILE A 127 -9.77 1.46 3.68
C ILE A 127 -9.20 0.04 3.58
N SER A 128 -8.49 -0.24 2.48
CA SER A 128 -7.71 -1.47 2.30
C SER A 128 -6.30 -1.31 2.88
N VAL A 129 -5.72 -2.40 3.38
CA VAL A 129 -4.34 -2.42 3.87
C VAL A 129 -3.56 -3.62 3.34
N LYS A 130 -2.28 -3.43 3.02
CA LYS A 130 -1.40 -4.49 2.51
C LYS A 130 -1.28 -5.68 3.47
N ASP A 131 -1.13 -6.91 2.96
CA ASP A 131 -0.72 -8.06 3.79
C ASP A 131 0.73 -7.92 4.26
N GLY A 132 0.86 -7.29 5.41
CA GLY A 132 2.09 -6.81 6.04
C GLY A 132 1.77 -5.90 7.22
N PHE A 133 0.56 -5.36 7.25
CA PHE A 133 -0.02 -4.72 8.42
C PHE A 133 -0.73 -5.74 9.31
N ASP A 134 -0.36 -5.76 10.59
CA ASP A 134 -1.03 -6.61 11.58
C ASP A 134 -2.39 -6.04 11.97
N ILE A 135 -3.44 -6.87 11.88
CA ILE A 135 -4.79 -6.59 12.37
C ILE A 135 -5.14 -7.71 13.33
N GLU A 136 -5.51 -7.35 14.57
CA GLU A 136 -5.83 -8.32 15.62
C GLU A 136 -6.85 -9.36 15.15
N GLY A 137 -6.51 -10.64 15.36
CA GLY A 137 -7.33 -11.79 14.99
C GLY A 137 -7.27 -12.21 13.52
N ILE A 138 -6.48 -11.52 12.68
CA ILE A 138 -6.35 -11.80 11.24
C ILE A 138 -4.90 -12.18 10.92
N ASP A 139 -4.70 -13.17 10.05
CA ASP A 139 -3.39 -13.60 9.58
C ASP A 139 -2.64 -12.46 8.89
N THR A 140 -1.33 -12.37 9.12
CA THR A 140 -0.39 -11.57 8.33
C THR A 140 0.64 -12.54 7.77
N THR A 141 0.46 -12.95 6.51
CA THR A 141 1.25 -14.06 5.97
C THR A 141 2.56 -13.60 5.33
N VAL A 142 2.59 -12.35 4.84
CA VAL A 142 3.72 -11.81 4.06
C VAL A 142 4.13 -12.77 2.91
N GLY A 143 3.16 -13.56 2.42
CA GLY A 143 3.33 -14.47 1.29
C GLY A 143 4.04 -15.78 1.64
N TRP A 144 4.16 -16.08 2.94
CA TRP A 144 4.77 -17.31 3.46
C TRP A 144 3.71 -18.29 3.96
N ALA A 145 3.74 -19.53 3.45
CA ALA A 145 2.91 -20.62 3.95
C ALA A 145 3.19 -20.92 5.44
N GLY A 146 4.43 -20.71 5.88
CA GLY A 146 4.82 -20.89 7.29
C GLY A 146 4.15 -19.93 8.29
N LEU A 147 3.47 -18.88 7.81
CA LEU A 147 2.76 -17.91 8.64
C LEU A 147 1.23 -18.05 8.60
N ILE A 148 0.70 -19.00 7.84
CA ILE A 148 -0.74 -19.29 7.79
C ILE A 148 -1.22 -19.82 9.16
N GLY A 149 -2.41 -19.39 9.59
CA GLY A 149 -3.02 -19.82 10.85
C GLY A 149 -2.31 -19.27 12.08
N LYS A 150 -1.66 -18.11 11.94
CA LYS A 150 -0.96 -17.38 13.01
C LYS A 150 -1.50 -15.95 13.06
N PRO A 151 -2.76 -15.75 13.48
CA PRO A 151 -3.38 -14.43 13.49
C PRO A 151 -2.62 -13.49 14.40
N ALA A 152 -2.55 -12.22 14.01
CA ALA A 152 -1.89 -11.20 14.81
C ALA A 152 -2.58 -11.07 16.17
N LYS A 153 -1.79 -11.05 17.25
CA LYS A 153 -2.30 -10.92 18.62
C LYS A 153 -2.80 -9.51 18.94
N LYS A 154 -2.31 -8.50 18.22
CA LYS A 154 -2.66 -7.08 18.36
C LYS A 154 -2.51 -6.41 17.01
N SER A 155 -3.32 -5.37 16.79
CA SER A 155 -3.19 -4.52 15.60
C SER A 155 -1.94 -3.65 15.69
N GLY A 156 -1.23 -3.51 14.56
CA GLY A 156 -0.05 -2.64 14.45
C GLY A 156 -0.40 -1.15 14.56
N SER A 157 0.60 -0.30 14.74
CA SER A 157 0.42 1.15 14.99
C SER A 157 -0.43 1.86 13.92
N VAL A 158 -0.17 1.63 12.62
CA VAL A 158 -0.97 2.23 11.53
C VAL A 158 -2.43 1.77 11.60
N VAL A 159 -2.67 0.48 11.80
CA VAL A 159 -4.03 -0.08 11.87
C VAL A 159 -4.79 0.51 13.04
N ARG A 160 -4.18 0.57 14.24
CA ARG A 160 -4.78 1.20 15.42
C ARG A 160 -5.10 2.66 15.17
N LEU A 161 -4.19 3.38 14.51
CA LEU A 161 -4.38 4.78 14.17
C LEU A 161 -5.57 4.97 13.22
N LEU A 162 -5.65 4.23 12.12
CA LEU A 162 -6.77 4.31 11.16
C LEU A 162 -8.11 4.04 11.84
N LEU A 163 -8.18 2.99 12.67
CA LEU A 163 -9.40 2.65 13.41
C LEU A 163 -9.79 3.76 14.40
N SER A 164 -8.82 4.39 15.07
CA SER A 164 -9.05 5.51 15.99
C SER A 164 -9.57 6.77 15.28
N LEU A 165 -9.20 6.96 14.01
CA LEU A 165 -9.69 8.05 13.16
C LEU A 165 -11.08 7.75 12.57
N GLY A 166 -11.65 6.58 12.86
CA GLY A 166 -12.99 6.18 12.44
C GLY A 166 -13.03 5.36 11.15
N ALA A 167 -11.89 4.94 10.59
CA ALA A 167 -11.87 4.12 9.37
C ALA A 167 -12.48 2.72 9.59
N VAL A 168 -12.96 2.13 8.50
CA VAL A 168 -13.45 0.75 8.42
C VAL A 168 -12.48 -0.07 7.57
N LEU A 169 -11.78 -1.02 8.19
CA LEU A 169 -10.92 -1.95 7.46
C LEU A 169 -11.72 -3.20 7.10
N TYR A 170 -11.54 -3.73 5.88
CA TYR A 170 -12.38 -4.82 5.37
C TYR A 170 -11.63 -5.90 4.59
N VAL A 171 -10.42 -5.59 4.11
CA VAL A 171 -9.55 -6.55 3.42
C VAL A 171 -8.08 -6.33 3.75
N LYS A 172 -7.28 -7.40 3.62
CA LYS A 172 -5.85 -7.31 3.36
C LYS A 172 -5.57 -7.61 1.89
N THR A 173 -4.61 -6.91 1.28
CA THR A 173 -4.34 -7.09 -0.15
C THR A 173 -3.06 -7.88 -0.46
N ASN A 174 -3.07 -8.54 -1.62
CA ASN A 174 -2.02 -9.43 -2.10
C ASN A 174 -0.68 -8.73 -2.36
N ILE A 175 0.39 -9.51 -2.21
CA ILE A 175 1.79 -9.08 -2.13
C ILE A 175 2.69 -10.15 -2.76
N PRO A 176 3.97 -9.89 -3.06
CA PRO A 176 4.93 -10.94 -3.38
C PRO A 176 5.46 -11.60 -2.11
N GLN A 177 5.94 -12.84 -2.23
CA GLN A 177 6.66 -13.52 -1.16
C GLN A 177 7.79 -12.60 -0.66
N SER A 178 7.93 -12.46 0.66
CA SER A 178 8.90 -11.57 1.34
C SER A 178 8.80 -10.06 1.08
N LEU A 179 7.86 -9.59 0.25
CA LEU A 179 7.71 -8.19 -0.18
C LEU A 179 8.82 -7.66 -1.10
N MET A 180 9.76 -8.51 -1.55
CA MET A 180 10.95 -8.09 -2.29
C MET A 180 10.86 -8.42 -3.79
N MET A 181 9.80 -7.92 -4.44
CA MET A 181 9.61 -8.03 -5.89
C MET A 181 8.75 -6.87 -6.40
N SER A 182 9.02 -6.40 -7.63
CA SER A 182 8.21 -5.39 -8.33
C SER A 182 6.95 -5.97 -9.00
N ASP A 183 6.43 -7.07 -8.45
CA ASP A 183 5.19 -7.76 -8.80
C ASP A 183 4.55 -8.30 -7.51
N SER A 184 3.34 -8.85 -7.55
CA SER A 184 2.63 -9.40 -6.41
C SER A 184 2.25 -10.86 -6.64
N TYR A 185 3.28 -11.72 -6.65
CA TYR A 185 3.15 -13.17 -6.73
C TYR A 185 3.74 -13.86 -5.49
N ASN A 186 2.96 -14.74 -4.89
CA ASN A 186 3.42 -15.63 -3.83
C ASN A 186 2.78 -17.02 -3.97
N HIS A 187 3.38 -18.02 -3.32
CA HIS A 187 2.87 -19.39 -3.38
C HIS A 187 1.54 -19.58 -2.62
N VAL A 188 1.22 -18.71 -1.65
CA VAL A 188 0.00 -18.82 -0.83
C VAL A 188 -1.25 -18.40 -1.61
N PHE A 189 -1.26 -17.23 -2.22
CA PHE A 189 -2.43 -16.66 -2.87
C PHE A 189 -2.33 -16.67 -4.39
N GLY A 190 -1.14 -16.88 -4.97
CA GLY A 190 -0.92 -16.72 -6.40
C GLY A 190 -0.64 -15.27 -6.79
N GLN A 191 -0.84 -14.94 -8.07
CA GLN A 191 -0.48 -13.63 -8.62
C GLN A 191 -1.68 -12.70 -8.61
N SER A 192 -1.48 -11.45 -8.18
CA SER A 192 -2.41 -10.36 -8.45
C SER A 192 -2.05 -9.67 -9.77
N VAL A 193 -3.05 -9.43 -10.63
CA VAL A 193 -2.85 -8.85 -11.96
C VAL A 193 -3.46 -7.45 -12.06
N ASN A 194 -3.14 -6.72 -13.13
CA ASN A 194 -3.61 -5.35 -13.35
C ASN A 194 -5.14 -5.27 -13.51
N ALA A 195 -5.77 -4.23 -12.96
CA ALA A 195 -7.22 -4.08 -13.03
C ALA A 195 -7.72 -3.79 -14.46
N PHE A 196 -6.95 -3.04 -15.24
CA PHE A 196 -7.34 -2.62 -16.59
C PHE A 196 -6.91 -3.62 -17.67
N ASN A 197 -5.99 -4.54 -17.35
CA ASN A 197 -5.54 -5.57 -18.26
C ASN A 197 -5.00 -6.79 -17.50
N LYS A 198 -5.79 -7.87 -17.42
CA LYS A 198 -5.42 -9.09 -16.67
C LYS A 198 -4.13 -9.78 -17.14
N HIS A 199 -3.63 -9.44 -18.33
CA HIS A 199 -2.38 -9.99 -18.87
C HIS A 199 -1.14 -9.24 -18.39
N LEU A 200 -1.31 -8.16 -17.62
CA LEU A 200 -0.23 -7.36 -17.05
C LEU A 200 -0.14 -7.56 -15.53
N ILE A 201 1.07 -7.37 -15.00
CA ILE A 201 1.30 -7.41 -13.55
C ILE A 201 0.59 -6.26 -12.83
N SER A 202 0.21 -6.49 -11.57
CA SER A 202 -0.32 -5.44 -10.70
C SER A 202 0.76 -4.48 -10.18
N GLY A 203 2.04 -4.84 -10.34
CA GLY A 203 3.17 -4.18 -9.69
C GLY A 203 3.41 -4.73 -8.29
N GLY A 204 4.39 -4.19 -7.58
CA GLY A 204 4.72 -4.71 -6.27
C GLY A 204 5.70 -3.87 -5.46
N SER A 205 5.79 -4.11 -4.15
CA SER A 205 5.11 -5.18 -3.44
C SER A 205 3.68 -4.88 -2.97
N SER A 206 3.16 -3.66 -3.13
CA SER A 206 1.75 -3.35 -2.84
C SER A 206 0.84 -3.50 -4.07
N GLY A 207 1.04 -4.54 -4.89
CA GLY A 207 0.26 -4.72 -6.12
C GLY A 207 -1.21 -5.01 -5.87
N GLY A 208 -1.54 -5.77 -4.82
CA GLY A 208 -2.93 -5.98 -4.43
C GLY A 208 -3.66 -4.66 -4.08
N GLU A 209 -3.00 -3.73 -3.38
CA GLU A 209 -3.55 -2.39 -3.11
C GLU A 209 -3.80 -1.64 -4.41
N GLY A 210 -2.78 -1.56 -5.29
CA GLY A 210 -2.92 -0.88 -6.58
C GLY A 210 -4.02 -1.47 -7.44
N ALA A 211 -4.11 -2.80 -7.52
CA ALA A 211 -5.11 -3.52 -8.28
C ALA A 211 -6.52 -3.34 -7.72
N LEU A 212 -6.70 -3.43 -6.39
CA LEU A 212 -7.98 -3.25 -5.74
C LEU A 212 -8.48 -1.81 -5.85
N VAL A 213 -7.60 -0.83 -5.61
CA VAL A 213 -7.94 0.58 -5.80
C VAL A 213 -8.26 0.84 -7.27
N GLY A 214 -7.44 0.36 -8.21
CA GLY A 214 -7.66 0.52 -9.65
C GLY A 214 -8.98 -0.09 -10.15
N ALA A 215 -9.41 -1.20 -9.55
CA ALA A 215 -10.71 -1.84 -9.78
C ALA A 215 -11.88 -1.16 -9.04
N GLN A 216 -11.66 0.01 -8.42
CA GLN A 216 -12.63 0.75 -7.60
C GLN A 216 -13.18 -0.06 -6.40
N GLY A 217 -12.52 -1.16 -6.05
CA GLY A 217 -12.87 -2.00 -4.91
C GLY A 217 -12.38 -1.42 -3.59
N SER A 218 -11.56 -0.37 -3.64
CA SER A 218 -11.14 0.50 -2.53
C SER A 218 -11.00 1.94 -3.06
N ILE A 219 -11.39 2.93 -2.27
CA ILE A 219 -11.16 4.35 -2.62
C ILE A 219 -9.79 4.84 -2.12
N LEU A 220 -9.25 4.18 -1.09
CA LEU A 220 -7.97 4.50 -0.48
C LEU A 220 -7.32 3.25 0.10
N GLY A 221 -6.10 2.98 -0.35
CA GLY A 221 -5.29 1.87 0.10
C GLY A 221 -4.06 2.30 0.88
N VAL A 222 -3.55 1.45 1.77
CA VAL A 222 -2.30 1.68 2.51
C VAL A 222 -1.26 0.63 2.16
N GLY A 223 -0.20 1.07 1.49
CA GLY A 223 0.93 0.25 1.10
C GLY A 223 2.18 0.51 1.94
N THR A 224 3.29 -0.13 1.55
CA THR A 224 4.62 0.14 2.08
C THR A 224 5.64 0.25 0.96
N ASP A 225 6.68 1.05 1.14
CA ASP A 225 7.69 1.32 0.12
C ASP A 225 9.10 1.45 0.75
N ILE A 226 10.03 0.65 0.20
CA ILE A 226 11.48 0.68 0.46
C ILE A 226 12.30 0.87 -0.82
N GLY A 227 11.72 0.54 -1.98
CA GLY A 227 12.38 0.50 -3.28
C GLY A 227 11.44 0.72 -4.47
N GLY A 228 10.24 1.26 -4.22
CA GLY A 228 9.21 1.53 -5.24
C GLY A 228 7.85 0.92 -4.92
N SER A 229 7.69 0.23 -3.80
CA SER A 229 6.54 -0.66 -3.59
C SER A 229 5.17 0.00 -3.40
N ILE A 230 5.10 1.33 -3.23
CA ILE A 230 3.86 2.12 -3.37
C ILE A 230 3.78 2.71 -4.78
N ARG A 231 4.89 3.28 -5.25
CA ARG A 231 4.96 4.06 -6.50
C ARG A 231 4.78 3.21 -7.75
N ILE A 232 5.37 2.01 -7.80
CA ILE A 232 5.27 1.06 -8.91
C ILE A 232 3.83 0.62 -9.12
N PRO A 233 3.13 0.00 -8.14
CA PRO A 233 1.75 -0.42 -8.36
C PRO A 233 0.81 0.78 -8.60
N ALA A 234 1.03 1.95 -8.00
CA ALA A 234 0.25 3.13 -8.32
C ALA A 234 0.42 3.54 -9.81
N ALA A 235 1.66 3.63 -10.29
CA ALA A 235 1.95 4.01 -11.67
C ALA A 235 1.37 3.04 -12.71
N LEU A 236 1.44 1.72 -12.45
CA LEU A 236 0.90 0.71 -13.35
C LEU A 236 -0.63 0.69 -13.43
N GLN A 237 -1.30 1.26 -12.43
CA GLN A 237 -2.77 1.31 -12.33
C GLN A 237 -3.32 2.71 -12.63
N GLY A 238 -2.46 3.67 -13.02
CA GLY A 238 -2.89 5.06 -13.26
C GLY A 238 -3.36 5.79 -12.00
N LEU A 239 -2.79 5.46 -10.84
CA LEU A 239 -3.13 6.00 -9.53
C LEU A 239 -2.04 6.93 -8.98
N TYR A 240 -2.38 7.66 -7.93
CA TYR A 240 -1.44 8.41 -7.12
C TYR A 240 -0.98 7.55 -5.94
N GLY A 241 0.34 7.56 -5.69
CA GLY A 241 0.93 6.91 -4.52
C GLY A 241 2.02 7.80 -3.92
N LEU A 242 2.04 7.92 -2.60
CA LEU A 242 3.04 8.73 -1.90
C LEU A 242 3.94 7.84 -1.05
N LEU A 243 5.25 7.99 -1.23
CA LEU A 243 6.31 7.54 -0.34
C LEU A 243 6.67 8.72 0.60
N PRO A 244 6.19 8.76 1.86
CA PRO A 244 6.57 9.82 2.79
C PRO A 244 8.02 9.67 3.25
N CYS A 245 8.59 10.72 3.86
CA CYS A 245 9.88 10.58 4.51
C CYS A 245 9.83 9.53 5.63
N VAL A 246 10.97 8.88 5.89
CA VAL A 246 11.14 7.95 7.02
C VAL A 246 10.74 8.64 8.33
N GLY A 247 9.99 7.91 9.17
CA GLY A 247 9.51 8.40 10.47
C GLY A 247 8.31 9.33 10.39
N ARG A 248 7.70 9.57 9.21
CA ARG A 248 6.48 10.40 9.10
C ARG A 248 5.23 9.66 9.57
N ILE A 249 4.99 8.46 9.05
CA ILE A 249 3.86 7.61 9.48
C ILE A 249 4.41 6.60 10.50
N PRO A 250 3.74 6.40 11.66
CA PRO A 250 4.09 5.34 12.60
C PRO A 250 4.23 4.00 11.89
N TRP A 251 5.22 3.21 12.26
CA TRP A 251 5.35 1.87 11.70
C TRP A 251 5.96 0.92 12.73
N GLU A 252 5.14 0.02 13.22
CA GLU A 252 5.59 -1.15 13.97
C GLU A 252 5.94 -2.25 12.98
N LYS A 253 7.17 -2.74 13.06
CA LYS A 253 7.59 -3.93 12.31
C LYS A 253 6.81 -5.14 12.82
N SER A 254 6.28 -5.96 11.92
CA SER A 254 5.59 -7.21 12.26
C SER A 254 6.55 -8.29 12.76
N SER A 255 7.83 -8.24 12.38
CA SER A 255 8.89 -9.11 12.91
C SER A 255 9.92 -8.36 13.76
N MET A 256 10.21 -8.87 14.95
CA MET A 256 11.26 -8.31 15.82
C MET A 256 12.68 -8.53 15.27
N THR A 257 12.91 -9.52 14.41
CA THR A 257 14.26 -9.89 13.91
C THR A 257 14.74 -9.02 12.76
N GLN A 258 13.83 -8.33 12.06
CA GLN A 258 14.20 -7.49 10.92
C GLN A 258 14.90 -6.21 11.38
N ILE A 259 16.14 -6.06 10.93
CA ILE A 259 16.97 -4.86 11.07
C ILE A 259 17.10 -4.25 9.68
N TYR A 260 16.36 -3.16 9.46
CA TYR A 260 16.43 -2.42 8.21
C TYR A 260 17.55 -1.38 8.27
N ILE A 261 18.54 -1.51 7.39
CA ILE A 261 19.51 -0.43 7.16
C ILE A 261 18.82 0.73 6.43
N VAL A 262 17.98 0.41 5.44
CA VAL A 262 17.07 1.34 4.75
C VAL A 262 15.64 1.09 5.27
N PRO A 263 15.07 1.98 6.10
CA PRO A 263 13.76 1.75 6.68
C PRO A 263 12.63 1.84 5.64
N PRO A 264 11.71 0.86 5.56
CA PRO A 264 10.49 1.01 4.78
C PRO A 264 9.57 2.05 5.42
N VAL A 265 8.67 2.62 4.64
CA VAL A 265 7.62 3.51 5.14
C VAL A 265 6.25 3.06 4.65
N ALA A 266 5.22 3.34 5.44
CA ALA A 266 3.83 3.23 4.98
C ALA A 266 3.41 4.49 4.22
N GLY A 267 2.43 4.37 3.33
CA GLY A 267 1.87 5.50 2.59
C GLY A 267 0.62 5.14 1.79
N PRO A 268 -0.15 6.15 1.35
CA PRO A 268 -1.42 5.95 0.66
C PRO A 268 -1.26 5.65 -0.83
N ILE A 269 -2.24 4.94 -1.39
CA ILE A 269 -2.52 4.79 -2.82
C ILE A 269 -3.99 5.17 -3.06
N SER A 270 -4.27 6.09 -4.00
CA SER A 270 -5.63 6.55 -4.31
C SER A 270 -5.74 7.20 -5.70
N TYR A 271 -6.95 7.59 -6.10
CA TYR A 271 -7.26 8.14 -7.44
C TYR A 271 -6.82 9.58 -7.67
N THR A 272 -6.68 10.39 -6.63
CA THR A 272 -6.37 11.81 -6.75
C THR A 272 -5.27 12.23 -5.78
N LEU A 273 -4.55 13.30 -6.13
CA LEU A 273 -3.60 13.92 -5.22
C LEU A 273 -4.28 14.45 -3.95
N ASP A 274 -5.50 14.97 -4.07
CA ASP A 274 -6.29 15.49 -2.94
C ASP A 274 -6.61 14.39 -1.93
N ASN A 275 -6.92 13.16 -2.39
CA ASN A 275 -7.12 12.02 -1.48
C ASN A 275 -5.85 11.64 -0.73
N VAL A 276 -4.70 11.68 -1.42
CA VAL A 276 -3.38 11.45 -0.80
C VAL A 276 -3.11 12.51 0.26
N GLU A 277 -3.32 13.80 -0.04
CA GLU A 277 -3.17 14.89 0.94
C GLU A 277 -4.13 14.72 2.12
N MET A 278 -5.40 14.40 1.86
CA MET A 278 -6.42 14.22 2.89
C MET A 278 -6.08 13.06 3.84
N PHE A 279 -5.58 11.94 3.32
CA PHE A 279 -5.07 10.85 4.15
C PHE A 279 -3.91 11.31 5.04
N MET A 280 -2.91 11.99 4.46
CA MET A 280 -1.77 12.48 5.24
C MET A 280 -2.24 13.45 6.33
N LYS A 281 -3.15 14.39 6.02
CA LYS A 281 -3.78 15.29 7.00
C LYS A 281 -4.46 14.55 8.14
N ALA A 282 -5.28 13.54 7.82
CA ALA A 282 -5.99 12.74 8.82
C ALA A 282 -5.02 11.99 9.75
N ILE A 283 -3.95 11.42 9.20
CA ILE A 283 -2.89 10.78 10.01
C ILE A 283 -2.24 11.80 10.94
N PHE A 284 -1.85 12.99 10.46
CA PHE A 284 -1.13 13.95 11.30
C PHE A 284 -2.03 14.71 12.29
N SER A 285 -3.34 14.83 12.03
CA SER A 285 -4.27 15.44 12.99
C SER A 285 -4.37 14.64 14.29
N SER A 286 -4.01 13.35 14.26
CA SER A 286 -3.97 12.49 15.44
C SER A 286 -2.72 12.68 16.31
N ARG A 287 -1.76 13.51 15.89
CA ARG A 287 -0.44 13.66 16.53
C ARG A 287 0.25 12.29 16.75
N PRO A 288 0.54 11.55 15.66
CA PRO A 288 0.96 10.14 15.73
C PRO A 288 2.20 9.88 16.61
N TRP A 289 3.07 10.87 16.77
CA TRP A 289 4.25 10.85 17.65
C TRP A 289 3.93 10.72 19.14
N GLU A 290 2.70 11.00 19.57
CA GLU A 290 2.26 10.79 20.96
C GLU A 290 1.95 9.32 21.26
N THR A 291 1.68 8.53 20.22
CA THR A 291 1.43 7.08 20.34
C THR A 291 2.67 6.27 19.98
N ASP A 292 3.41 6.67 18.94
CA ASP A 292 4.65 6.03 18.50
C ASP A 292 5.80 7.05 18.56
N PRO A 293 6.68 7.00 19.59
CA PRO A 293 7.76 7.96 19.75
C PRO A 293 8.84 7.87 18.66
N ARG A 294 8.77 6.89 17.75
CA ARG A 294 9.62 6.82 16.56
C ARG A 294 9.12 7.70 15.42
N ALA A 295 7.85 8.14 15.47
CA ALA A 295 7.33 9.10 14.52
C ALA A 295 7.86 10.51 14.84
N LEU A 296 8.27 11.23 13.80
CA LEU A 296 8.80 12.58 13.93
C LEU A 296 7.67 13.56 14.31
N PRO A 297 7.85 14.40 15.34
CA PRO A 297 6.83 15.32 15.82
C PRO A 297 6.69 16.56 14.94
N ILE A 298 6.39 16.35 13.65
CA ILE A 298 6.27 17.40 12.65
C ILE A 298 4.84 17.38 12.12
N PRO A 299 4.00 18.39 12.43
CA PRO A 299 2.62 18.43 11.96
C PRO A 299 2.53 18.56 10.43
N TRP A 300 1.33 18.34 9.90
CA TRP A 300 1.04 18.69 8.52
C TRP A 300 1.03 20.21 8.36
N ARG A 301 1.64 20.71 7.29
CA ARG A 301 1.81 22.13 6.99
C ARG A 301 1.01 22.49 5.76
N GLU A 302 -0.25 22.88 5.96
CA GLU A 302 -1.20 23.20 4.88
C GLU A 302 -0.76 24.39 4.03
N GLU A 303 0.02 25.30 4.59
CA GLU A 303 0.59 26.42 3.86
C GLU A 303 1.57 25.98 2.77
N LEU A 304 2.16 24.78 2.88
CA LEU A 304 3.09 24.23 1.89
C LEU A 304 2.42 23.37 0.82
N THR A 305 1.14 23.03 0.95
CA THR A 305 0.41 22.26 -0.08
C THR A 305 -0.32 23.15 -1.09
N LYS A 306 -0.40 24.45 -0.82
CA LYS A 306 -0.95 25.44 -1.76
C LYS A 306 -0.04 25.60 -2.98
N PRO A 307 -0.60 25.95 -4.16
CA PRO A 307 0.19 26.30 -5.32
C PRO A 307 1.26 27.35 -4.98
N PRO A 308 2.48 27.21 -5.53
CA PRO A 308 3.58 28.09 -5.19
C PRO A 308 3.31 29.52 -5.67
N THR A 309 3.59 30.51 -4.81
CA THR A 309 3.45 31.94 -5.16
C THR A 309 4.65 32.49 -5.94
N ARG A 310 5.68 31.67 -6.14
CA ARG A 310 6.90 32.00 -6.88
C ARG A 310 7.28 30.87 -7.82
N PRO A 311 8.04 31.14 -8.89
CA PRO A 311 8.65 30.09 -9.70
C PRO A 311 9.42 29.07 -8.84
N LEU A 312 9.19 27.80 -9.13
CA LEU A 312 9.95 26.68 -8.58
C LEU A 312 11.14 26.39 -9.49
N ARG A 313 12.16 25.75 -8.92
CA ARG A 313 13.26 25.12 -9.64
C ARG A 313 13.02 23.62 -9.62
N ILE A 314 12.76 23.04 -10.79
CA ILE A 314 12.30 21.66 -10.93
C ILE A 314 13.34 20.89 -11.75
N ALA A 315 13.99 19.95 -11.09
CA ALA A 315 14.93 19.02 -11.67
C ALA A 315 14.21 17.84 -12.33
N PHE A 316 14.56 17.51 -13.57
CA PHE A 316 14.09 16.33 -14.29
C PHE A 316 15.24 15.36 -14.55
N ILE A 317 14.99 14.08 -14.29
CA ILE A 317 15.85 12.97 -14.73
C ILE A 317 15.13 12.31 -15.90
N PHE A 318 15.67 12.43 -17.11
CA PHE A 318 15.08 11.82 -18.30
C PHE A 318 15.61 10.43 -18.60
N ASP A 319 16.86 10.15 -18.21
CA ASP A 319 17.54 8.87 -18.29
C ASP A 319 18.59 8.89 -17.19
N ASP A 320 18.62 7.87 -16.34
CA ASP A 320 19.61 7.74 -15.27
C ASP A 320 20.86 6.95 -15.71
N GLY A 321 20.89 6.48 -16.96
CA GLY A 321 21.95 5.64 -17.50
C GLY A 321 21.90 4.19 -16.99
N PHE A 322 20.92 3.84 -16.14
CA PHE A 322 20.80 2.53 -15.50
C PHE A 322 19.55 1.78 -15.99
N VAL A 323 18.39 2.44 -15.98
CA VAL A 323 17.12 1.89 -16.48
C VAL A 323 16.58 2.81 -17.58
N LYS A 324 16.85 2.43 -18.82
CA LYS A 324 16.38 3.21 -19.98
C LYS A 324 14.85 3.26 -20.02
N PRO A 325 14.22 4.46 -19.98
CA PRO A 325 12.78 4.56 -20.02
C PRO A 325 12.22 4.21 -21.41
N GLN A 326 11.08 3.53 -21.41
CA GLN A 326 10.35 3.20 -22.63
C GLN A 326 9.86 4.49 -23.33
N PRO A 327 9.62 4.47 -24.67
CA PRO A 327 9.20 5.66 -25.40
C PRO A 327 7.97 6.39 -24.82
N PRO A 328 6.90 5.70 -24.35
CA PRO A 328 5.76 6.38 -23.73
C PRO A 328 6.11 7.13 -22.44
N ILE A 329 7.02 6.59 -21.62
CA ILE A 329 7.48 7.22 -20.37
C ILE A 329 8.36 8.43 -20.69
N THR A 330 9.29 8.28 -21.63
CA THR A 330 10.14 9.39 -22.10
C THR A 330 9.28 10.55 -22.62
N ARG A 331 8.25 10.25 -23.40
CA ARG A 331 7.30 11.26 -23.89
C ARG A 331 6.57 11.95 -22.73
N ALA A 332 6.03 11.19 -21.77
CA ALA A 332 5.32 11.74 -20.61
C ALA A 332 6.22 12.66 -19.74
N LEU A 333 7.48 12.27 -19.52
CA LEU A 333 8.45 13.10 -18.81
C LEU A 333 8.70 14.43 -19.53
N ARG A 334 8.91 14.38 -20.86
CA ARG A 334 9.15 15.58 -21.68
C ARG A 334 7.93 16.50 -21.76
N GLU A 335 6.73 15.94 -21.93
CA GLU A 335 5.48 16.71 -21.89
C GLU A 335 5.28 17.39 -20.53
N THR A 336 5.54 16.68 -19.43
CA THR A 336 5.43 17.23 -18.07
C THR A 336 6.45 18.35 -17.83
N SER A 337 7.70 18.14 -18.23
CA SER A 337 8.77 19.14 -18.20
C SER A 337 8.40 20.41 -18.98
N ALA A 338 7.86 20.25 -20.20
CA ALA A 338 7.39 21.37 -21.01
C ALA A 338 6.24 22.13 -20.36
N LYS A 339 5.28 21.44 -19.70
CA LYS A 339 4.19 22.06 -18.96
C LYS A 339 4.67 22.90 -17.78
N PHE A 340 5.64 22.42 -17.00
CA PHE A 340 6.22 23.23 -15.91
C PHE A 340 6.94 24.47 -16.44
N LYS A 341 7.70 24.33 -17.53
CA LYS A 341 8.35 25.49 -18.17
C LYS A 341 7.32 26.51 -18.67
N ALA A 342 6.23 26.06 -19.31
CA ALA A 342 5.15 26.91 -19.79
C ALA A 342 4.40 27.62 -18.64
N ALA A 343 4.32 27.00 -17.46
CA ALA A 343 3.77 27.59 -16.24
C ALA A 343 4.71 28.60 -15.55
N GLY A 344 5.88 28.90 -16.14
CA GLY A 344 6.83 29.90 -15.63
C GLY A 344 7.81 29.38 -14.57
N HIS A 345 7.97 28.06 -14.45
CA HIS A 345 8.98 27.46 -13.57
C HIS A 345 10.35 27.31 -14.27
N GLU A 346 11.42 27.34 -13.48
CA GLU A 346 12.75 26.95 -13.94
C GLU A 346 12.82 25.43 -14.01
N VAL A 347 13.18 24.90 -15.18
CA VAL A 347 13.31 23.46 -15.42
C VAL A 347 14.77 23.18 -15.76
N ILE A 348 15.38 22.26 -15.01
CA ILE A 348 16.76 21.83 -15.21
C ILE A 348 16.81 20.32 -15.41
N GLU A 349 17.68 19.87 -16.32
CA GLU A 349 18.03 18.45 -16.41
C GLU A 349 19.05 18.14 -15.31
N TRP A 350 18.76 17.12 -14.51
CA TRP A 350 19.56 16.75 -13.36
C TRP A 350 20.59 15.69 -13.72
N ASP A 351 21.82 15.89 -13.24
CA ASP A 351 22.87 14.89 -13.37
C ASP A 351 22.60 13.69 -12.45
N ALA A 352 22.30 12.54 -13.07
CA ALA A 352 22.04 11.29 -12.37
C ALA A 352 23.31 10.43 -12.17
N SER A 353 24.52 10.97 -12.38
CA SER A 353 25.79 10.24 -12.27
C SER A 353 25.99 9.51 -10.94
N SER A 354 25.39 9.98 -9.84
CA SER A 354 25.48 9.34 -8.51
C SER A 354 24.48 8.19 -8.30
N HIS A 355 23.57 7.91 -9.23
CA HIS A 355 22.55 6.87 -9.06
C HIS A 355 23.13 5.45 -9.02
N ASP A 356 24.21 5.17 -9.75
CA ASP A 356 24.87 3.86 -9.70
C ASP A 356 25.42 3.58 -8.29
N GLU A 357 26.18 4.53 -7.72
CA GLU A 357 26.67 4.41 -6.34
C GLU A 357 25.51 4.24 -5.35
N GLY A 358 24.47 5.07 -5.45
CA GLY A 358 23.30 5.01 -4.59
C GLY A 358 22.57 3.66 -4.67
N THR A 359 22.39 3.14 -5.88
CA THR A 359 21.76 1.83 -6.13
C THR A 359 22.60 0.70 -5.55
N ASN A 360 23.92 0.74 -5.74
CA ASN A 360 24.84 -0.26 -5.19
C ASN A 360 24.85 -0.24 -3.65
N ILE A 361 24.78 0.94 -3.02
CA ILE A 361 24.65 1.06 -1.56
C ILE A 361 23.30 0.51 -1.09
N TRP A 362 22.21 0.84 -1.78
CA TRP A 362 20.88 0.34 -1.46
C TRP A 362 20.79 -1.19 -1.58
N LEU A 363 21.31 -1.78 -2.66
CA LEU A 363 21.37 -3.23 -2.86
C LEU A 363 22.15 -3.93 -1.73
N LYS A 364 23.35 -3.42 -1.39
CA LYS A 364 24.13 -3.92 -0.25
C LYS A 364 23.34 -3.84 1.07
N ALA A 365 22.58 -2.76 1.26
CA ALA A 365 21.80 -2.55 2.48
C ALA A 365 20.64 -3.54 2.61
N VAL A 366 19.88 -3.78 1.53
CA VAL A 366 18.71 -4.68 1.56
C VAL A 366 19.08 -6.16 1.49
N MET A 367 20.26 -6.51 0.95
CA MET A 367 20.79 -7.88 0.91
C MET A 367 21.68 -8.23 2.11
N ALA A 368 21.81 -7.34 3.09
CA ALA A 368 22.84 -7.42 4.15
C ALA A 368 22.73 -8.65 5.08
N ASP A 369 21.59 -9.36 5.10
CA ASP A 369 21.40 -10.62 5.82
C ASP A 369 21.85 -11.85 5.02
N GLY A 370 22.26 -11.66 3.77
CA GLY A 370 22.63 -12.73 2.85
C GLY A 370 21.49 -13.71 2.57
N GLY A 371 20.22 -13.28 2.71
CA GLY A 371 19.04 -14.11 2.53
C GLY A 371 18.77 -15.12 3.65
N GLU A 372 19.44 -14.97 4.79
CA GLU A 372 19.28 -15.85 5.96
C GLU A 372 17.83 -15.89 6.46
N GLU A 373 17.16 -14.74 6.59
CA GLU A 373 15.78 -14.70 7.05
C GLU A 373 14.85 -15.40 6.05
N CYS A 374 15.05 -15.20 4.74
CA CYS A 374 14.27 -15.87 3.71
C CYS A 374 14.46 -17.40 3.75
N ARG A 375 15.70 -17.88 3.94
CA ARG A 375 15.97 -19.32 4.12
C ARG A 375 15.29 -19.86 5.37
N ASN A 376 15.36 -19.14 6.49
CA ASN A 376 14.66 -19.53 7.72
C ASN A 376 13.15 -19.63 7.49
N MET A 377 12.53 -18.67 6.81
CA MET A 377 11.11 -18.71 6.45
C MET A 377 10.77 -19.93 5.58
N CYS A 378 11.59 -20.23 4.57
CA CYS A 378 11.43 -21.45 3.77
C CYS A 378 11.41 -22.72 4.63
N THR A 379 12.24 -22.81 5.69
CA THR A 379 12.27 -24.02 6.54
C THR A 379 11.00 -24.23 7.36
N LEU A 380 10.22 -23.17 7.66
CA LEU A 380 9.02 -23.27 8.49
C LEU A 380 7.96 -24.20 7.89
N ALA A 381 7.81 -24.17 6.56
CA ALA A 381 6.85 -24.99 5.82
C ALA A 381 7.47 -25.85 4.70
N LYS A 382 8.80 -25.72 4.48
CA LYS A 382 9.52 -26.29 3.32
C LYS A 382 9.02 -25.75 1.98
N GLU A 383 8.58 -24.49 1.95
CA GLU A 383 8.21 -23.80 0.71
C GLU A 383 9.45 -23.24 0.02
N PRO A 384 9.55 -23.29 -1.32
CA PRO A 384 10.69 -22.74 -2.04
C PRO A 384 10.60 -21.21 -2.15
N LEU A 385 11.73 -20.59 -2.49
CA LEU A 385 11.79 -19.19 -2.91
C LEU A 385 11.32 -19.07 -4.36
N ILE A 386 10.61 -17.98 -4.63
CA ILE A 386 10.20 -17.61 -5.99
C ILE A 386 11.39 -17.00 -6.74
N GLN A 387 11.57 -17.42 -8.00
CA GLN A 387 12.59 -16.86 -8.88
C GLN A 387 12.32 -15.38 -9.18
N GLY A 388 13.38 -14.56 -9.20
CA GLY A 388 13.29 -13.12 -9.50
C GLY A 388 13.02 -12.23 -8.28
N MET A 389 12.88 -12.80 -7.09
CA MET A 389 12.88 -12.03 -5.85
C MET A 389 14.24 -11.40 -5.58
N LEU A 390 14.24 -10.21 -5.01
CA LEU A 390 15.45 -9.52 -4.54
C LEU A 390 15.83 -10.06 -3.16
N VAL A 391 16.60 -11.15 -3.13
CA VAL A 391 17.07 -11.83 -1.91
C VAL A 391 18.58 -11.99 -1.98
N GLY A 392 19.28 -11.65 -0.90
CA GLY A 392 20.73 -11.82 -0.83
C GLY A 392 21.16 -13.29 -0.80
N GLU A 393 22.42 -13.53 -1.12
CA GLU A 393 23.11 -14.80 -0.98
C GLU A 393 24.13 -14.73 0.17
N GLU A 394 24.72 -15.85 0.59
CA GLU A 394 25.73 -15.86 1.67
C GLU A 394 26.90 -14.89 1.41
N ARG A 395 27.26 -14.64 0.14
CA ARG A 395 28.28 -13.65 -0.24
C ARG A 395 27.91 -12.20 0.07
N ASP A 396 26.63 -11.90 0.17
CA ASP A 396 26.11 -10.55 0.45
C ASP A 396 26.00 -10.27 1.95
N LYS A 397 26.18 -11.30 2.79
CA LYS A 397 26.05 -11.20 4.24
C LYS A 397 27.10 -10.25 4.81
N LEU A 398 26.62 -9.16 5.41
CA LEU A 398 27.47 -8.15 6.04
C LEU A 398 27.65 -8.43 7.53
N ASN A 399 28.90 -8.40 7.99
CA ASN A 399 29.21 -8.40 9.43
C ASN A 399 28.84 -7.06 10.09
N ILE A 400 28.89 -6.99 11.42
CA ILE A 400 28.47 -5.81 12.20
C ILE A 400 29.20 -4.52 11.73
N ARG A 401 30.51 -4.60 11.49
CA ARG A 401 31.31 -3.44 11.06
C ARG A 401 30.92 -2.97 9.66
N GLN A 402 30.72 -3.91 8.73
CA GLN A 402 30.26 -3.60 7.37
C GLN A 402 28.85 -3.00 7.38
N ARG A 403 27.93 -3.57 8.18
CA ARG A 403 26.59 -3.00 8.38
C ARG A 403 26.66 -1.57 8.89
N GLN A 404 27.49 -1.31 9.89
CA GLN A 404 27.70 0.05 10.42
C GLN A 404 28.25 1.00 9.34
N GLN A 405 29.16 0.54 8.49
CA GLN A 405 29.66 1.34 7.36
C GLN A 405 28.56 1.68 6.37
N VAL A 406 27.74 0.71 5.96
CA VAL A 406 26.60 0.96 5.06
C VAL A 406 25.58 1.91 5.73
N CYS A 407 25.29 1.74 7.01
CA CYS A 407 24.44 2.66 7.77
C CYS A 407 24.96 4.11 7.73
N CYS A 408 26.28 4.34 7.77
CA CYS A 408 26.85 5.69 7.69
C CYS A 408 26.60 6.36 6.33
N TYR A 409 26.46 5.60 5.24
CA TYR A 409 26.10 6.14 3.93
C TYR A 409 24.60 6.40 3.79
N VAL A 410 23.76 5.55 4.39
CA VAL A 410 22.29 5.67 4.34
C VAL A 410 21.77 6.74 5.30
N HIS A 411 22.41 6.88 6.46
CA HIS A 411 22.11 7.88 7.48
C HIS A 411 23.36 8.74 7.70
N PRO A 412 23.77 9.57 6.72
CA PRO A 412 24.89 10.47 6.91
C PRO A 412 24.57 11.34 8.14
N LYS A 413 25.51 11.43 9.07
CA LYS A 413 25.35 12.16 10.34
C LYS A 413 24.65 13.49 10.08
N VAL A 414 23.36 13.57 10.41
CA VAL A 414 22.72 14.86 10.56
C VAL A 414 23.40 15.45 11.77
N HIS A 415 24.30 16.42 11.55
CA HIS A 415 24.87 17.21 12.63
C HIS A 415 23.75 18.03 13.27
N PHE A 416 22.96 17.38 14.14
CA PHE A 416 22.18 18.04 15.18
C PHE A 416 23.14 18.46 16.30
N TYR A 417 24.11 19.31 15.97
CA TYR A 417 24.65 20.20 16.97
C TYR A 417 23.93 21.53 16.76
N PRO A 418 23.22 22.07 17.76
CA PRO A 418 22.82 23.46 17.68
C PRO A 418 24.12 24.25 17.48
N ARG A 419 24.16 25.13 16.47
CA ARG A 419 25.12 26.23 16.52
C ARG A 419 24.91 26.85 17.89
N SER A 420 25.92 26.76 18.74
CA SER A 420 25.96 27.43 20.02
C SER A 420 25.46 28.86 19.81
N ILE A 421 24.36 29.19 20.47
CA ILE A 421 24.03 30.58 20.74
C ILE A 421 25.07 31.01 21.77
N THR A 422 26.16 31.59 21.27
CA THR A 422 27.02 32.51 22.01
C THR A 422 26.81 33.88 21.44
#